data_AF-A0A959Y8Z1-F1
#
_entry.id   AF-A0A959Y8Z1-F1
#
_cell.length_a   1.000
_cell.length_b   1.000
_cell.length_c   1.000
_cell.angle_alpha   90.00
_cell.angle_beta   90.00
_cell.angle_gamma   90.00
#
_symmetry.space_group_name_H-M   'P 1'
#
loop_
_entity.id
_entity.type
_entity.pdbx_description
1 polymer ?
#
loop_
_entity_poly.entity_id
_entity_poly.type
_entity_poly.pdbx_seq_one_letter_code
_entity_poly.pdbx_strand_id
1 'polypeptide(L)'
;AHPFVYRVHDHPDKERIAQLRALAKSFGHSLVSKKEEDLPHAINRLLREVRGTEEEGLLTQVVVRSMAKAVYTTENIGHYGLSFPYYTHFTSPIRRYPDLMVHRALAHYLDGGAPLDRERMDVLCKHSSNMEKMASDAERASIRYKQAEFLLERLGESFAGTISG
;
A
#
# COMPACT_ATOMS: atom_id res chain seq x y z
N ALA A 1 -8.70 -15.24 22.25
CA ALA A 1 -9.13 -14.42 21.10
C ALA A 1 -9.26 -15.31 19.87
N HIS A 2 -10.34 -15.18 19.10
CA HIS A 2 -10.55 -15.96 17.89
C HIS A 2 -9.58 -15.51 16.77
N PRO A 3 -8.83 -16.42 16.13
CA PRO A 3 -8.01 -16.08 14.98
C PRO A 3 -8.85 -15.50 13.84
N PHE A 4 -8.33 -14.45 13.21
CA PHE A 4 -9.02 -13.70 12.17
C PHE A 4 -8.03 -13.17 11.14
N VAL A 5 -8.50 -12.79 9.96
CA VAL A 5 -7.66 -12.18 8.93
C VAL A 5 -7.71 -10.67 9.06
N TYR A 6 -6.55 -10.05 9.15
CA TYR A 6 -6.38 -8.60 9.11
C TYR A 6 -5.72 -8.18 7.80
N ARG A 7 -6.09 -7.00 7.32
CA ARG A 7 -5.34 -6.28 6.29
C ARG A 7 -4.56 -5.21 7.02
N VAL A 8 -3.26 -5.44 7.19
CA VAL A 8 -2.38 -4.56 7.96
C VAL A 8 -1.52 -3.72 7.03
N HIS A 9 -1.10 -2.57 7.52
CA HIS A 9 -0.17 -1.68 6.85
C HIS A 9 0.77 -1.12 7.90
N ASP A 10 2.03 -1.53 7.81
CA ASP A 10 3.06 -1.14 8.78
C ASP A 10 3.44 0.35 8.65
N HIS A 11 4.24 0.82 9.60
CA HIS A 11 4.84 2.13 9.56
C HIS A 11 5.79 2.27 8.35
N PRO A 12 5.99 3.50 7.84
CA PRO A 12 6.92 3.77 6.76
C PRO A 12 8.36 3.37 7.13
N ASP A 13 9.13 2.97 6.12
CA ASP A 13 10.54 2.62 6.32
C ASP A 13 11.37 3.85 6.72
N LYS A 14 12.15 3.75 7.80
CA LYS A 14 12.88 4.88 8.38
C LYS A 14 13.92 5.47 7.42
N GLU A 15 14.57 4.62 6.62
CA GLU A 15 15.55 5.06 5.64
C GLU A 15 14.87 5.80 4.49
N ARG A 16 13.75 5.28 3.98
CA ARG A 16 12.96 5.96 2.94
C ARG A 16 12.38 7.29 3.43
N ILE A 17 11.97 7.38 4.70
CA ILE A 17 11.54 8.65 5.29
C ILE A 17 12.71 9.64 5.40
N ALA A 18 13.91 9.17 5.74
CA ALA A 18 15.10 10.03 5.74
C ALA A 18 15.43 10.56 4.34
N GLN A 19 15.31 9.73 3.31
CA GLN A 19 15.48 10.13 1.91
C GLN A 19 14.42 11.15 1.48
N LEU A 20 13.15 10.92 1.85
CA LEU A 20 12.05 11.86 1.61
C LEU A 20 12.32 13.22 2.28
N ARG A 21 12.81 13.22 3.53
CA ARG A 21 13.19 14.46 4.24
C ARG A 21 14.29 15.22 3.52
N ALA A 22 15.33 14.52 3.06
CA ALA A 22 16.44 15.14 2.34
C ALA A 22 15.97 15.75 1.01
N LEU A 23 15.12 15.04 0.27
CA LEU A 23 14.56 15.50 -0.98
C LEU A 23 13.61 16.69 -0.78
N ALA A 24 12.69 16.63 0.19
CA ALA A 24 11.83 17.76 0.50
C ALA A 24 12.64 19.02 0.84
N LYS A 25 13.74 18.85 1.61
CA LYS A 25 14.63 19.95 1.99
C LYS A 25 15.35 20.58 0.80
N SER A 26 15.73 19.82 -0.23
CA SER A 26 16.34 20.40 -1.42
C SER A 26 15.39 21.31 -2.22
N PHE A 27 14.08 21.13 -2.06
CA PHE A 27 13.04 21.98 -2.62
C PHE A 27 12.54 23.06 -1.64
N GLY A 28 13.18 23.21 -0.47
CA GLY A 28 12.81 24.21 0.53
C GLY A 28 11.67 23.79 1.47
N HIS A 29 11.16 22.56 1.35
CA HIS A 29 10.11 22.03 2.22
C HIS A 29 10.69 21.27 3.41
N SER A 30 9.97 21.25 4.54
CA SER A 30 10.48 20.64 5.77
C SER A 30 9.52 19.58 6.31
N LEU A 31 9.98 18.32 6.32
CA LEU A 31 9.25 17.21 6.93
C LEU A 31 9.82 16.94 8.33
N VAL A 32 9.30 17.69 9.31
CA VAL A 32 9.69 17.58 10.73
C VAL A 32 8.61 16.85 11.50
N SER A 33 9.01 15.81 12.22
CA SER A 33 8.15 15.08 13.17
C SER A 33 8.98 14.78 14.41
N LYS A 34 8.53 15.21 15.60
CA LYS A 34 9.25 14.97 16.86
C LYS A 34 9.06 13.53 17.34
N LYS A 35 7.86 12.98 17.15
CA LYS A 35 7.53 11.58 17.40
C LYS A 35 7.14 10.88 16.10
N GLU A 36 7.23 9.55 16.07
CA GLU A 36 6.77 8.75 14.93
C GLU A 36 5.25 8.91 14.69
N GLU A 37 4.47 9.11 15.76
CA GLU A 37 3.03 9.37 15.73
C GLU A 37 2.67 10.70 15.00
N ASP A 38 3.60 11.66 14.96
CA ASP A 38 3.40 12.95 14.27
C ASP A 38 3.66 12.84 12.76
N LEU A 39 4.30 11.76 12.30
CA LEU A 39 4.75 11.58 10.91
C LEU A 39 3.60 11.66 9.89
N PRO A 40 2.42 11.03 10.09
CA PRO A 40 1.29 11.18 9.17
C PRO A 40 0.86 12.64 9.00
N HIS A 41 0.85 13.42 10.09
CA HIS A 41 0.48 14.83 10.06
C HIS A 41 1.52 15.67 9.32
N ALA A 42 2.81 15.35 9.51
CA ALA A 42 3.91 16.00 8.79
C ALA A 42 3.85 15.71 7.27
N ILE A 43 3.61 14.46 6.89
CA ILE A 43 3.44 14.07 5.48
C ILE A 43 2.23 14.78 4.87
N ASN A 44 1.08 14.78 5.54
CA ASN A 44 -0.12 15.47 5.06
C ASN A 44 0.05 16.99 4.95
N ARG A 45 0.95 17.58 5.75
CA ARG A 45 1.30 19.00 5.63
C ARG A 45 2.17 19.23 4.41
N LEU A 46 3.22 18.43 4.22
CA LEU A 46 4.07 18.47 3.05
C LEU A 46 3.24 18.36 1.75
N LEU A 47 2.34 17.36 1.67
CA LEU A 47 1.46 17.16 0.51
C LEU A 47 0.51 18.34 0.24
N ARG A 48 0.19 19.16 1.25
CA ARG A 48 -0.58 20.39 1.09
C ARG A 48 0.28 21.56 0.63
N GLU A 49 1.50 21.66 1.14
CA GLU A 49 2.47 22.71 0.80
C GLU A 49 2.96 22.60 -0.64
N VAL A 50 3.18 21.38 -1.13
CA VAL A 50 3.67 21.11 -2.50
C VAL A 50 2.56 21.12 -3.55
N ARG A 51 1.30 21.31 -3.16
CA ARG A 51 0.19 21.27 -4.12
C ARG A 51 0.29 22.45 -5.09
N GLY A 52 0.32 22.16 -6.39
CA GLY A 52 0.44 23.16 -7.45
C GLY A 52 1.86 23.65 -7.70
N THR A 53 2.87 23.10 -7.01
CA THR A 53 4.28 23.40 -7.28
C THR A 53 4.86 22.45 -8.33
N GLU A 54 6.00 22.80 -8.92
CA GLU A 54 6.63 21.97 -9.97
C GLU A 54 7.07 20.60 -9.43
N GLU A 55 7.42 20.53 -8.14
CA GLU A 55 7.87 19.34 -7.45
C GLU A 55 6.74 18.48 -6.85
N GLU A 56 5.46 18.87 -6.98
CA GLU A 56 4.30 18.13 -6.47
C GLU A 56 4.36 16.65 -6.85
N GLY A 57 4.55 16.39 -8.15
CA GLY A 57 4.52 15.05 -8.71
C GLY A 57 5.64 14.17 -8.15
N LEU A 58 6.86 14.71 -8.10
CA LEU A 58 8.03 13.99 -7.58
C LEU A 58 7.89 13.68 -6.09
N LEU A 59 7.57 14.69 -5.27
CA LEU A 59 7.45 14.51 -3.83
C LEU A 59 6.29 13.58 -3.46
N THR A 60 5.14 13.71 -4.13
CA THR A 60 4.00 12.80 -3.92
C THR A 60 4.38 11.35 -4.26
N GLN A 61 5.09 11.13 -5.36
CA GLN A 61 5.54 9.80 -5.75
C GLN A 61 6.52 9.19 -4.73
N VAL A 62 7.47 9.98 -4.22
CA VAL A 62 8.43 9.53 -3.21
C VAL A 62 7.75 9.25 -1.86
N VAL A 63 6.78 10.09 -1.46
CA VAL A 63 5.93 9.82 -0.29
C VAL A 63 5.28 8.45 -0.40
N VAL A 64 4.60 8.15 -1.50
CA VAL A 64 3.93 6.86 -1.70
C VAL A 64 4.93 5.70 -1.68
N ARG A 65 6.11 5.86 -2.29
CA ARG A 65 7.17 4.83 -2.28
C ARG A 65 7.80 4.62 -0.90
N SER A 66 7.75 5.62 -0.01
CA SER A 66 8.26 5.51 1.36
C SER A 66 7.35 4.70 2.30
N MET A 67 6.07 4.54 1.95
CA MET A 67 5.11 3.76 2.71
C MET A 67 5.41 2.25 2.63
N ALA A 68 5.09 1.53 3.71
CA ALA A 68 5.10 0.07 3.70
C ALA A 68 4.02 -0.48 2.74
N LYS A 69 4.21 -1.71 2.26
CA LYS A 69 3.14 -2.41 1.52
C LYS A 69 2.17 -3.05 2.52
N ALA A 70 0.87 -2.89 2.28
CA ALA A 70 -0.14 -3.59 3.06
C ALA A 70 -0.12 -5.10 2.74
N VAL A 71 -0.39 -5.93 3.75
CA VAL A 71 -0.38 -7.40 3.65
C VAL A 71 -1.52 -8.02 4.44
N TYR A 72 -1.85 -9.29 4.13
CA TYR A 72 -2.75 -10.09 4.96
C TYR A 72 -1.95 -10.85 6.02
N THR A 73 -2.48 -10.93 7.24
CA THR A 73 -1.88 -11.66 8.37
C THR A 73 -2.95 -11.94 9.43
N THR A 74 -2.71 -12.89 10.35
CA THR A 74 -3.53 -13.02 11.56
C THR A 74 -3.06 -12.15 12.73
N GLU A 75 -1.87 -11.55 12.61
CA GLU A 75 -1.32 -10.61 13.59
C GLU A 75 -1.76 -9.18 13.30
N ASN A 76 -2.60 -8.61 14.17
CA ASN A 76 -3.04 -7.23 13.98
C ASN A 76 -2.01 -6.22 14.48
N ILE A 77 -1.42 -5.46 13.55
CA ILE A 77 -0.57 -4.30 13.84
C ILE A 77 -1.26 -2.97 13.45
N GLY A 78 -2.54 -3.01 13.07
CA GLY A 78 -3.26 -1.87 12.53
C GLY A 78 -2.95 -1.56 11.06
N HIS A 79 -3.54 -0.48 10.56
CA HIS A 79 -3.38 -0.03 9.18
C HIS A 79 -2.95 1.43 9.13
N TYR A 80 -1.64 1.68 9.14
CA TYR A 80 -1.04 3.01 9.18
C TYR A 80 -1.63 3.97 8.13
N GLY A 81 -1.68 3.55 6.86
CA GLY A 81 -2.19 4.42 5.77
C GLY A 81 -3.67 4.82 5.88
N LEU A 82 -4.45 4.14 6.72
CA LEU A 82 -5.87 4.45 6.96
C LEU A 82 -6.12 4.96 8.39
N SER A 83 -5.11 5.01 9.24
CA SER A 83 -5.22 5.34 10.66
C SER A 83 -6.22 4.47 11.45
N PHE A 84 -6.40 3.20 11.06
CA PHE A 84 -7.30 2.29 11.77
C PHE A 84 -6.55 1.29 12.65
N PRO A 85 -6.96 1.08 13.92
CA PRO A 85 -6.36 0.07 14.79
C PRO A 85 -6.76 -1.35 14.39
N TYR A 86 -7.91 -1.54 13.74
CA TYR A 86 -8.38 -2.81 13.22
C TYR A 86 -8.94 -2.60 11.81
N TYR A 87 -8.42 -3.34 10.85
CA TYR A 87 -8.91 -3.29 9.47
C TYR A 87 -8.81 -4.66 8.81
N THR A 88 -9.83 -4.99 8.01
CA THR A 88 -9.86 -6.20 7.19
C THR A 88 -10.63 -5.96 5.91
N HIS A 89 -10.34 -6.75 4.89
CA HIS A 89 -11.15 -6.77 3.68
C HIS A 89 -12.31 -7.76 3.85
N PHE A 90 -13.53 -7.28 3.62
CA PHE A 90 -14.76 -8.07 3.75
C PHE A 90 -15.70 -7.95 2.55
N THR A 91 -15.63 -6.85 1.80
CA THR A 91 -16.67 -6.44 0.85
C THR A 91 -16.55 -7.06 -0.54
N SER A 92 -15.60 -7.96 -0.80
CA SER A 92 -15.38 -8.51 -2.16
C SER A 92 -14.94 -9.99 -2.19
N PRO A 93 -15.69 -10.92 -1.57
CA PRO A 93 -15.35 -12.36 -1.51
C PRO A 93 -15.28 -13.04 -2.87
N ILE A 94 -15.95 -12.52 -3.91
CA ILE A 94 -15.91 -13.08 -5.27
C ILE A 94 -14.52 -12.94 -5.92
N ARG A 95 -13.76 -11.90 -5.57
CA ARG A 95 -12.51 -11.53 -6.24
C ARG A 95 -11.30 -11.44 -5.31
N ARG A 96 -11.47 -11.72 -4.02
CA ARG A 96 -10.40 -11.72 -3.02
C ARG A 96 -10.62 -12.87 -2.05
N TYR A 97 -9.69 -13.83 -2.04
CA TYR A 97 -9.76 -14.99 -1.16
C TYR A 97 -9.73 -14.63 0.35
N PRO A 98 -8.99 -13.61 0.82
CA PRO A 98 -9.05 -13.16 2.21
C PRO A 98 -10.45 -12.77 2.67
N ASP A 99 -11.23 -12.06 1.84
CA ASP A 99 -12.62 -11.73 2.16
C ASP A 99 -13.46 -13.01 2.33
N LEU A 100 -13.27 -14.04 1.50
CA LEU A 100 -13.94 -15.32 1.67
C LEU A 100 -13.56 -16.02 2.99
N MET A 101 -12.28 -15.95 3.39
CA MET A 101 -11.83 -16.45 4.69
C MET A 101 -12.51 -15.72 5.85
N VAL A 102 -12.62 -14.39 5.75
CA VAL A 102 -13.29 -13.53 6.75
C VAL A 102 -14.78 -13.89 6.85
N HIS A 103 -15.49 -14.04 5.72
CA HIS A 103 -16.90 -14.45 5.69
C HIS A 103 -17.11 -15.81 6.36
N ARG A 104 -16.26 -16.80 6.05
CA ARG A 104 -16.33 -18.14 6.65
C ARG A 104 -16.02 -18.13 8.14
N ALA A 105 -14.99 -17.39 8.55
CA ALA A 105 -14.64 -17.27 9.96
C ALA A 105 -15.75 -16.58 10.76
N LEU A 106 -16.33 -15.51 10.23
CA LEU A 106 -17.45 -14.81 10.86
C LEU A 106 -18.65 -15.73 11.05
N ALA A 107 -19.09 -16.44 10.01
CA ALA A 107 -20.20 -17.38 10.10
C ALA A 107 -19.92 -18.50 11.14
N HIS A 108 -18.73 -19.12 11.07
CA HIS A 108 -18.31 -20.16 12.01
C HIS A 108 -18.35 -19.70 13.48
N TYR A 109 -17.89 -18.48 13.76
CA TYR A 109 -17.90 -17.95 15.12
C TYR A 109 -19.30 -17.52 15.59
N LEU A 110 -20.16 -17.04 14.69
CA LEU A 110 -21.56 -16.75 15.01
C LEU A 110 -22.34 -18.01 15.37
N ASP A 111 -21.98 -19.15 14.78
CA ASP A 111 -22.55 -20.47 15.10
C ASP A 111 -21.94 -21.12 16.36
N GLY A 112 -21.09 -20.39 17.11
CA GLY A 112 -20.46 -20.89 18.34
C GLY A 112 -19.26 -21.82 18.10
N GLY A 113 -18.70 -21.82 16.89
CA GLY A 113 -17.56 -22.64 16.53
C GLY A 113 -16.29 -22.34 17.33
N ALA A 114 -15.47 -23.37 17.54
CA ALA A 114 -14.17 -23.25 18.21
C ALA A 114 -13.17 -22.36 17.43
N PRO A 115 -12.12 -21.82 18.06
CA PRO A 115 -11.08 -21.06 17.37
C PRO A 115 -10.51 -21.79 16.15
N LEU A 116 -10.42 -21.08 15.01
CA LEU A 116 -9.79 -21.63 13.81
C LEU A 116 -8.28 -21.81 13.99
N ASP A 117 -7.68 -22.67 13.17
CA ASP A 117 -6.23 -22.87 13.14
C ASP A 117 -5.52 -21.62 12.62
N ARG A 118 -4.79 -20.94 13.52
CA ARG A 118 -4.04 -19.71 13.21
C ARG A 118 -2.92 -19.96 12.21
N GLU A 119 -2.14 -21.03 12.37
CA GLU A 119 -0.97 -21.29 11.53
C GLU A 119 -1.40 -21.52 10.08
N ARG A 120 -2.47 -22.30 9.91
CA ARG A 120 -3.08 -22.49 8.59
C ARG A 120 -3.59 -21.18 7.99
N MET A 121 -4.23 -20.32 8.78
CA MET A 121 -4.68 -19.01 8.31
C MET A 121 -3.51 -18.12 7.89
N ASP A 122 -2.40 -18.10 8.64
CA ASP A 122 -1.21 -17.33 8.30
C ASP A 122 -0.57 -17.78 6.98
N VAL A 123 -0.52 -19.09 6.73
CA VAL A 123 -0.06 -19.63 5.44
C VAL A 123 -0.94 -19.11 4.28
N LEU A 124 -2.26 -19.13 4.45
CA LEU A 124 -3.21 -18.62 3.45
C LEU A 124 -3.13 -17.09 3.27
N CYS A 125 -2.90 -16.34 4.34
CA CYS A 125 -2.66 -14.90 4.33
C CYS A 125 -1.39 -14.54 3.54
N LYS A 126 -0.28 -15.24 3.81
CA LYS A 126 0.99 -15.09 3.07
C LYS A 126 0.80 -15.42 1.60
N HIS A 127 0.13 -16.53 1.29
CA HIS A 127 -0.20 -16.91 -0.08
C HIS A 127 -1.02 -15.81 -0.79
N SER A 128 -2.09 -15.32 -0.16
CA SER A 128 -2.95 -14.29 -0.73
C SER A 128 -2.21 -12.98 -0.99
N SER A 129 -1.30 -12.58 -0.10
CA SER A 129 -0.46 -11.40 -0.27
C SER A 129 0.52 -11.56 -1.45
N ASN A 130 1.08 -12.76 -1.63
CA ASN A 130 1.95 -13.07 -2.77
C ASN A 130 1.18 -13.07 -4.09
N MET A 131 -0.05 -13.62 -4.11
CA MET A 131 -0.91 -13.62 -5.29
C MET A 131 -1.35 -12.20 -5.69
N GLU A 132 -1.66 -11.35 -4.71
CA GLU A 132 -1.93 -9.92 -4.97
C GLU A 132 -0.73 -9.23 -5.63
N LYS A 133 0.48 -9.45 -5.10
CA LYS A 133 1.71 -8.89 -5.70
C LYS A 133 1.91 -9.41 -7.12
N MET A 134 1.80 -10.72 -7.33
CA MET A 134 1.97 -11.35 -8.64
C MET A 134 0.97 -10.81 -9.67
N ALA A 135 -0.30 -10.65 -9.28
CA ALA A 135 -1.32 -10.06 -10.15
C ALA A 135 -0.98 -8.61 -10.55
N SER A 136 -0.56 -7.78 -9.60
CA SER A 136 -0.14 -6.40 -9.88
C SER A 136 1.10 -6.31 -10.77
N ASP A 137 2.08 -7.20 -10.56
CA ASP A 137 3.29 -7.25 -11.38
C ASP A 137 2.96 -7.69 -12.83
N ALA A 138 2.05 -8.66 -13.00
CA ALA A 138 1.56 -9.10 -14.30
C ALA A 138 0.77 -8.01 -15.04
N GLU A 139 -0.13 -7.31 -14.34
CA GLU A 139 -0.87 -6.16 -14.88
C GLU A 139 0.09 -5.08 -15.39
N ARG A 140 1.09 -4.70 -14.58
CA ARG A 140 2.10 -3.72 -14.99
C ARG A 140 2.90 -4.17 -16.21
N ALA A 141 3.24 -5.44 -16.30
CA ALA A 141 3.93 -5.99 -17.47
C ALA A 141 3.05 -5.92 -18.72
N SER A 142 1.76 -6.26 -18.61
CA SER A 142 0.80 -6.17 -19.69
C SER A 142 0.62 -4.72 -20.19
N ILE A 143 0.47 -3.76 -19.26
CA ILE A 143 0.38 -2.33 -19.59
C ILE A 143 1.63 -1.87 -20.33
N ARG A 144 2.83 -2.19 -19.84
CA ARG A 144 4.09 -1.82 -20.52
C ARG A 144 4.19 -2.40 -21.92
N TYR A 145 3.79 -3.66 -22.10
CA TYR A 145 3.78 -4.30 -23.41
C TYR A 145 2.84 -3.56 -24.38
N LYS A 146 1.63 -3.23 -23.93
CA LYS A 146 0.66 -2.49 -24.76
C LYS A 146 1.09 -1.04 -25.03
N GLN A 147 1.76 -0.40 -24.09
CA GLN A 147 2.39 0.91 -24.32
C GLN A 147 3.47 0.84 -25.41
N ALA A 148 4.31 -0.19 -25.39
CA ALA A 148 5.33 -0.38 -26.43
C ALA A 148 4.68 -0.63 -27.80
N GLU A 149 3.68 -1.52 -27.87
CA GLU A 149 2.91 -1.80 -29.09
C GLU A 149 2.26 -0.52 -29.65
N PHE A 150 1.66 0.29 -28.78
CA PHE A 150 1.08 1.59 -29.16
C PHE A 150 2.13 2.57 -29.71
N LEU A 151 3.36 2.57 -29.20
CA LEU A 151 4.41 3.47 -29.65
C LEU A 151 5.13 3.01 -30.93
N LEU A 152 4.97 1.76 -31.35
CA LEU A 152 5.60 1.24 -32.59
C LEU A 152 5.21 2.05 -33.83
N GLU A 153 3.96 2.52 -33.89
CA GLU A 153 3.47 3.31 -35.02
C GLU A 153 3.88 4.79 -34.96
N ARG A 154 4.60 5.20 -33.91
CA ARG A 154 4.92 6.61 -33.59
C ARG A 154 6.43 6.86 -33.56
N LEU A 155 7.21 6.02 -34.25
CA LEU A 155 8.66 6.18 -34.33
C LEU A 155 9.01 7.46 -35.09
N GLY A 156 9.83 8.31 -34.47
CA GLY A 156 10.22 9.63 -35.00
C GLY A 156 9.34 10.79 -34.53
N GLU A 157 8.22 10.51 -33.86
CA GLU A 157 7.39 11.55 -33.24
C GLU A 157 8.02 12.07 -31.94
N SER A 158 7.73 13.33 -31.61
CA SER A 158 8.17 13.98 -30.38
C SER A 158 6.99 14.18 -29.43
N PHE A 159 7.21 13.88 -28.15
CA PHE A 159 6.18 13.99 -27.11
C PHE A 159 6.69 14.82 -25.94
N ALA A 160 5.78 15.58 -25.32
CA ALA A 160 6.03 16.15 -24.00
C ALA A 160 6.07 15.03 -22.95
N GLY A 161 6.99 15.13 -21.99
CA GLY A 161 7.18 14.12 -20.96
C GLY A 161 7.64 14.73 -19.64
N THR A 162 7.56 13.93 -18.58
CA THR A 162 8.03 14.28 -17.23
C THR A 162 9.03 13.23 -16.77
N ILE A 163 10.10 13.67 -16.11
CA ILE A 163 11.11 12.78 -15.52
C ILE A 163 10.49 12.08 -14.30
N SER A 164 10.28 10.76 -14.38
CA SER A 164 9.55 9.98 -13.36
C SER A 164 10.42 9.01 -12.53
N GLY A 165 11.75 9.11 -12.67
CA GLY A 165 12.73 8.27 -11.97
C GLY A 165 13.61 7.44 -12.90
#